data_AF-A0A9E6TWM5-F1
#
_entry.id   AF-A0A9E6TWM5-F1
#
_cell.length_a   1.000
_cell.length_b   1.000
_cell.length_c   1.000
_cell.angle_alpha   90.00
_cell.angle_beta   90.00
_cell.angle_gamma   90.00
#
_symmetry.space_group_name_H-M   'P 1'
#
loop_
_entity.id
_entity.type
_entity.pdbx_description
1 polymer ?
#
loop_
_entity_poly.entity_id
_entity_poly.type
_entity_poly.pdbx_seq_one_letter_code
_entity_poly.pdbx_strand_id
1 'polypeptide(L)'
;MTRAAINLNGPTGEVIDVTSLGRNAITSHKAGIGEYRVLGTLGMAPPPEGWGYVINPLDTGVEVRIRHVAPTLEISISRDGVAVDLLHSLTLHVAVEPLPPEPLPEPRPDPLAAALGEIARRRAQADQVIAPLQDAVDLEEASALELDNLRAWKRYRVALNRLPDQDGFPETLEWPSVPQ
;
A
#
# COMPACT_ATOMS: atom_id res chain seq x y z
N MET A 1 5.99 -2.19 17.82
CA MET A 1 4.61 -2.30 18.34
C MET A 1 4.00 -0.91 18.38
N THR A 2 2.68 -0.82 18.36
CA THR A 2 1.95 0.45 18.52
C THR A 2 0.78 0.25 19.49
N ARG A 3 0.12 1.32 19.93
CA ARG A 3 -0.98 1.22 20.90
C ARG A 3 -2.32 0.93 20.24
N ALA A 4 -3.14 0.15 20.94
CA ALA A 4 -4.58 0.11 20.77
C ALA A 4 -5.26 0.31 22.13
N ALA A 5 -6.33 1.08 22.15
CA ALA A 5 -7.26 1.16 23.26
C ALA A 5 -8.45 0.27 22.93
N ILE A 6 -8.72 -0.72 23.79
CA ILE A 6 -9.86 -1.63 23.64
C ILE A 6 -10.81 -1.43 24.80
N ASN A 7 -12.10 -1.32 24.50
CA ASN A 7 -13.14 -1.22 25.51
C ASN A 7 -13.92 -2.53 25.57
N LEU A 8 -13.91 -3.19 26.71
CA LEU A 8 -14.58 -4.48 26.93
C LEU A 8 -15.92 -4.28 27.62
N ASN A 9 -16.92 -5.06 27.23
CA ASN A 9 -18.20 -5.20 27.91
C ASN A 9 -18.02 -6.10 29.13
N GLY A 10 -18.40 -5.62 30.32
CA GLY A 10 -18.24 -6.37 31.56
C GLY A 10 -19.06 -7.67 31.59
N PRO A 11 -20.37 -7.64 31.36
CA PRO A 11 -21.21 -8.84 31.40
C PRO A 11 -20.81 -9.94 30.41
N THR A 12 -20.48 -9.57 29.17
CA THR A 12 -20.20 -10.54 28.08
C THR A 12 -18.72 -10.81 27.85
N GLY A 13 -17.85 -9.88 28.26
CA GLY A 13 -16.43 -9.89 27.94
C GLY A 13 -16.10 -9.58 26.49
N GLU A 14 -17.10 -9.20 25.69
CA GLU A 14 -16.92 -8.87 24.27
C GLU A 14 -16.33 -7.48 24.08
N VAL A 15 -15.70 -7.25 22.93
CA VAL A 15 -15.16 -5.94 22.59
C VAL A 15 -16.31 -5.02 22.15
N ILE A 16 -16.47 -3.89 22.84
CA ILE A 16 -17.41 -2.84 22.48
C ILE A 16 -16.83 -1.98 21.36
N ASP A 17 -15.58 -1.55 21.53
CA ASP A 17 -14.88 -0.66 20.61
C ASP A 17 -13.36 -0.88 20.64
N VAL A 18 -12.71 -0.60 19.51
CA VAL A 18 -11.25 -0.66 19.34
C VAL A 18 -10.76 0.60 18.63
N THR A 19 -9.95 1.39 19.33
CA THR A 19 -9.17 2.48 18.73
C THR A 19 -7.72 2.00 18.58
N SER A 20 -7.28 1.67 17.37
CA SER A 20 -5.94 1.12 17.11
C SER A 20 -5.14 1.95 16.12
N LEU A 21 -3.83 2.11 16.39
CA LEU A 21 -2.85 2.63 15.43
C LEU A 21 -2.14 1.52 14.64
N GLY A 22 -2.53 0.25 14.85
CA GLY A 22 -1.94 -0.92 14.22
C GLY A 22 -3.01 -1.89 13.74
N ARG A 23 -2.68 -3.19 13.70
CA ARG A 23 -3.69 -4.23 13.46
C ARG A 23 -4.82 -4.13 14.50
N ASN A 24 -6.05 -4.37 14.06
CA ASN A 24 -7.27 -4.24 14.85
C ASN A 24 -8.04 -5.55 15.00
N ALA A 25 -7.45 -6.68 14.61
CA ALA A 25 -8.02 -8.02 14.79
C ALA A 25 -7.89 -8.46 16.27
N ILE A 26 -8.58 -7.73 17.15
CA ILE A 26 -8.63 -8.00 18.59
C ILE A 26 -9.98 -8.63 18.90
N THR A 27 -9.95 -9.78 19.55
CA THR A 27 -11.16 -10.48 20.00
C THR A 27 -11.10 -10.67 21.50
N SER A 28 -12.22 -10.48 22.18
CA SER A 28 -12.32 -10.72 23.62
C SER A 28 -13.56 -11.53 23.93
N HIS A 29 -13.47 -12.37 24.96
CA HIS A 29 -14.61 -13.09 25.52
C HIS A 29 -14.42 -13.31 27.02
N LYS A 30 -15.55 -13.51 27.71
CA LYS A 30 -15.56 -13.98 29.09
C LYS A 30 -15.31 -15.49 29.13
N ALA A 31 -14.30 -15.91 29.88
CA ALA A 31 -13.93 -17.32 30.06
C ALA A 31 -14.60 -17.96 31.30
N GLY A 32 -14.94 -17.14 32.30
CA GLY A 32 -15.52 -17.57 33.58
C GLY A 32 -15.99 -16.38 34.41
N ILE A 33 -16.45 -16.62 35.64
CA ILE A 33 -16.84 -15.54 36.55
C ILE A 33 -15.60 -14.71 36.89
N GLY A 34 -15.62 -13.43 36.54
CA GLY A 34 -14.48 -12.52 36.71
C GLY A 34 -13.27 -12.85 35.83
N GLU A 35 -13.39 -13.73 34.85
CA GLU A 35 -12.28 -14.11 33.96
C GLU A 35 -12.55 -13.70 32.52
N TYR A 36 -11.65 -12.89 31.96
CA TYR A 36 -11.73 -12.39 30.60
C TYR A 36 -10.46 -12.69 29.83
N ARG A 37 -10.58 -12.97 28.54
CA ARG A 37 -9.46 -13.28 27.65
C ARG A 37 -9.52 -12.41 26.42
N VAL A 38 -8.43 -11.70 26.16
CA VAL A 38 -8.24 -10.89 24.95
C VAL A 38 -7.16 -11.53 24.08
N LEU A 39 -7.46 -11.72 22.80
CA LEU A 39 -6.53 -12.23 21.78
C LEU A 39 -6.24 -11.15 20.73
N GLY A 40 -5.14 -11.30 20.00
CA GLY A 40 -4.74 -10.34 18.97
C GLY A 40 -3.97 -9.14 19.51
N THR A 41 -3.45 -9.25 20.75
CA THR A 41 -2.59 -8.24 21.37
C THR A 41 -1.19 -8.81 21.60
N LEU A 42 -0.20 -7.92 21.73
CA LEU A 42 1.18 -8.23 22.12
C LEU A 42 1.39 -8.05 23.64
N GLY A 43 0.32 -7.94 24.41
CA GLY A 43 0.33 -7.59 25.83
C GLY A 43 -0.12 -6.16 26.13
N MET A 44 0.12 -5.69 27.35
CA MET A 44 -0.17 -4.30 27.74
C MET A 44 0.82 -3.33 27.07
N ALA A 45 0.32 -2.19 26.58
CA ALA A 45 1.19 -1.13 26.07
C ALA A 45 1.91 -0.44 27.24
N PRO A 46 3.27 -0.38 27.24
CA PRO A 46 4.02 0.36 28.25
C PRO A 46 3.91 1.87 28.04
N PRO A 47 4.24 2.70 29.05
CA PRO A 47 4.36 4.15 28.87
C PRO A 47 5.50 4.51 27.90
N PRO A 48 5.35 5.57 27.07
CA PRO A 48 4.20 6.50 26.99
C PRO A 48 3.03 6.02 26.12
N GLU A 49 3.15 4.89 25.43
CA GLU A 49 2.14 4.39 24.49
C GLU A 49 0.86 3.94 25.21
N GLY A 50 0.98 3.42 26.43
CA GLY A 50 -0.12 2.97 27.27
C GLY A 50 0.05 3.31 28.74
N TRP A 51 -1.06 3.24 29.48
CA TRP A 51 -1.14 3.62 30.90
C TRP A 51 -1.83 2.54 31.74
N GLY A 52 -1.84 1.29 31.25
CA GLY A 52 -2.56 0.20 31.88
C GLY A 52 -4.02 0.16 31.47
N TYR A 53 -4.93 0.24 32.45
CA TYR A 53 -6.36 0.04 32.26
C TYR A 53 -7.19 1.11 32.98
N VAL A 54 -8.44 1.29 32.55
CA VAL A 54 -9.43 2.17 33.16
C VAL A 54 -10.73 1.39 33.36
N ILE A 55 -11.22 1.32 34.59
CA ILE A 55 -12.52 0.74 34.90
C ILE A 55 -13.62 1.81 34.90
N ASN A 56 -14.85 1.41 34.57
CA ASN A 56 -16.01 2.27 34.73
C ASN A 56 -16.19 2.66 36.22
N PRO A 57 -16.50 3.93 36.56
CA PRO A 57 -16.73 4.34 37.95
C PRO A 57 -17.81 3.54 38.68
N LEU A 58 -18.79 2.98 37.97
CA LEU A 58 -19.82 2.12 38.56
C LEU A 58 -19.29 0.74 38.99
N ASP A 59 -18.13 0.33 38.47
CA ASP A 59 -17.42 -0.90 38.85
C ASP A 59 -16.32 -0.65 39.90
N THR A 60 -16.31 0.52 40.57
CA THR A 60 -15.31 0.84 41.60
C THR A 60 -15.30 -0.20 42.73
N GLY A 61 -14.10 -0.53 43.22
CA GLY A 61 -13.88 -1.50 44.30
C GLY A 61 -13.58 -2.93 43.83
N VAL A 62 -13.47 -3.15 42.52
CA VAL A 62 -12.91 -4.40 41.97
C VAL A 62 -11.40 -4.29 41.79
N GLU A 63 -10.69 -5.37 42.10
CA GLU A 63 -9.29 -5.56 41.77
C GLU A 63 -9.19 -6.18 40.38
N VAL A 64 -8.38 -5.57 39.51
CA VAL A 64 -8.11 -6.06 38.17
C VAL A 64 -6.68 -6.57 38.11
N ARG A 65 -6.52 -7.85 37.81
CA ARG A 65 -5.22 -8.48 37.57
C ARG A 65 -5.10 -8.83 36.11
N ILE A 66 -4.04 -8.35 35.47
CA ILE A 66 -3.77 -8.59 34.05
C ILE A 66 -2.49 -9.41 33.93
N ARG A 67 -2.55 -10.51 33.17
CA ARG A 67 -1.40 -11.36 32.87
C ARG A 67 -1.35 -11.62 31.37
N HIS A 68 -0.20 -11.38 30.76
CA HIS A 68 0.02 -11.76 29.37
C HIS A 68 0.59 -13.18 29.30
N VAL A 69 -0.20 -14.10 28.76
CA VAL A 69 0.19 -15.49 28.46
C VAL A 69 0.02 -15.67 26.96
N ALA A 70 1.07 -15.34 26.20
CA ALA A 70 0.98 -15.22 24.75
C ALA A 70 0.35 -16.47 24.09
N PRO A 71 -0.61 -16.31 23.16
CA PRO A 71 -1.04 -15.07 22.50
C PRO A 71 -2.24 -14.36 23.19
N THR A 72 -2.50 -14.67 24.46
CA THR A 72 -3.68 -14.22 25.19
C THR A 72 -3.33 -13.29 26.35
N LEU A 73 -4.09 -12.20 26.47
CA LEU A 73 -4.10 -11.37 27.66
C LEU A 73 -5.23 -11.88 28.56
N GLU A 74 -4.85 -12.47 29.69
CA GLU A 74 -5.79 -12.95 30.71
C GLU A 74 -6.04 -11.84 31.72
N ILE A 75 -7.32 -11.62 32.04
CA ILE A 75 -7.76 -10.60 32.98
C ILE A 75 -8.62 -11.31 34.03
N SER A 76 -8.26 -11.12 35.29
CA SER A 76 -9.01 -11.61 36.43
C SER A 76 -9.54 -10.43 37.23
N ILE A 77 -10.82 -10.46 37.54
CA ILE A 77 -11.54 -9.44 38.29
C ILE A 77 -12.02 -10.07 39.60
N SER A 78 -11.65 -9.46 40.72
CA SER A 78 -12.08 -9.91 42.05
C SER A 78 -12.54 -8.75 42.91
N ARG A 79 -13.51 -8.96 43.81
CA ARG A 79 -13.93 -8.01 44.84
C ARG A 79 -13.82 -8.72 46.18
N ASP A 80 -13.07 -8.13 47.10
CA ASP A 80 -12.81 -8.72 48.43
C ASP A 80 -12.29 -10.17 48.36
N GLY A 81 -11.47 -10.47 47.34
CA GLY A 81 -10.91 -11.80 47.11
C GLY A 81 -11.84 -12.82 46.42
N VAL A 82 -13.08 -12.43 46.11
CA VAL A 82 -14.05 -13.27 45.39
C VAL A 82 -14.08 -12.86 43.91
N ALA A 83 -14.01 -13.82 43.00
CA ALA A 83 -14.12 -13.54 41.56
C ALA A 83 -15.50 -12.99 41.24
N VAL A 84 -15.56 -11.83 40.58
CA VAL A 84 -16.82 -11.16 40.22
C VAL A 84 -16.77 -10.64 38.81
N ASP A 85 -17.91 -10.65 38.14
CA ASP A 85 -18.04 -10.06 36.81
C ASP A 85 -18.08 -8.53 36.90
N LEU A 86 -17.46 -7.88 35.91
CA LEU A 86 -17.64 -6.46 35.67
C LEU A 86 -19.09 -6.20 35.22
N LEU A 87 -19.71 -5.13 35.71
CA LEU A 87 -21.08 -4.77 35.34
C LEU A 87 -21.13 -3.87 34.12
N HIS A 88 -20.10 -3.05 33.87
CA HIS A 88 -20.12 -2.07 32.78
C HIS A 88 -18.99 -2.29 31.78
N SER A 89 -17.82 -1.68 32.01
CA SER A 89 -16.79 -1.64 30.99
C SER A 89 -15.37 -1.49 31.53
N LEU A 90 -14.42 -2.06 30.80
CA LEU A 90 -12.99 -2.01 31.08
C LEU A 90 -12.24 -1.58 29.82
N THR A 91 -11.58 -0.44 29.89
CA THR A 91 -10.70 0.03 28.82
C THR A 91 -9.27 -0.42 29.09
N LEU A 92 -8.61 -1.05 28.11
CA LEU A 92 -7.22 -1.50 28.20
C LEU A 92 -6.37 -0.79 27.15
N HIS A 93 -5.20 -0.31 27.54
CA HIS A 93 -4.17 0.10 26.59
C HIS A 93 -3.25 -1.10 26.31
N VAL A 94 -3.40 -1.68 25.13
CA VAL A 94 -2.67 -2.88 24.69
C VAL A 94 -1.71 -2.55 23.56
N ALA A 95 -0.62 -3.30 23.48
CA ALA A 95 0.30 -3.25 22.36
C ALA A 95 -0.23 -4.12 21.23
N VAL A 96 -0.12 -3.65 19.99
CA VAL A 96 -0.47 -4.40 18.78
C VAL A 96 0.65 -4.31 17.75
N GLU A 97 0.64 -5.24 16.80
CA GLU A 97 1.50 -5.14 15.62
C GLU A 97 1.13 -3.86 14.85
N PRO A 98 2.10 -3.03 14.45
CA PRO A 98 1.82 -1.90 13.58
C PRO A 98 1.31 -2.42 12.23
N LEU A 99 0.53 -1.60 11.53
CA LEU A 99 0.23 -1.88 10.13
C LEU A 99 1.56 -1.92 9.36
N PRO A 100 1.72 -2.83 8.39
CA PRO A 100 2.84 -2.74 7.47
C PRO A 100 2.81 -1.35 6.81
N PRO A 101 3.96 -0.71 6.59
CA PRO A 101 3.98 0.53 5.82
C PRO A 101 3.32 0.27 4.47
N GLU A 102 2.48 1.20 4.03
CA GLU A 102 1.98 1.14 2.66
C GLU A 102 3.18 1.09 1.71
N PRO A 103 3.18 0.17 0.72
CA PRO A 103 4.24 0.17 -0.26
C PRO A 103 4.26 1.56 -0.90
N LEU A 104 5.44 2.18 -0.94
CA LEU A 104 5.59 3.43 -1.69
C LEU A 104 5.10 3.16 -3.11
N PRO A 105 4.28 4.05 -3.70
CA PRO A 105 3.93 3.91 -5.09
C PRO A 105 5.22 3.81 -5.89
N GLU A 106 5.33 2.80 -6.74
CA GLU A 106 6.48 2.69 -7.62
C GLU A 106 6.66 4.01 -8.37
N PRO A 107 7.89 4.52 -8.52
CA PRO A 107 8.11 5.75 -9.25
C PRO A 107 7.54 5.54 -10.66
N ARG A 108 6.50 6.30 -11.00
CA ARG A 108 5.96 6.28 -12.36
C ARG A 108 7.09 6.69 -13.31
N PRO A 109 7.31 5.95 -14.42
CA PRO A 109 8.31 6.35 -15.40
C PRO A 109 8.01 7.77 -15.88
N ASP A 110 9.06 8.58 -16.02
CA ASP A 110 8.93 9.94 -16.54
C ASP A 110 8.35 9.87 -17.97
N PRO A 111 7.14 10.42 -18.21
CA PRO A 111 6.50 10.38 -19.53
C PRO A 111 7.40 11.00 -20.62
N LEU A 112 8.18 12.03 -20.27
CA LEU A 112 9.11 12.66 -21.19
C LEU A 112 10.23 11.71 -21.60
N ALA A 113 10.89 11.08 -20.62
CA ALA A 113 11.96 10.12 -20.88
C ALA A 113 11.46 8.92 -21.71
N ALA A 114 10.25 8.42 -21.41
CA ALA A 114 9.63 7.33 -22.15
C ALA A 114 9.34 7.72 -23.61
N ALA A 115 8.74 8.89 -23.84
CA ALA A 115 8.43 9.38 -25.18
C ALA A 115 9.70 9.61 -26.02
N LEU A 116 10.73 10.26 -25.44
CA LEU A 116 12.00 10.49 -26.11
C LEU A 116 12.73 9.18 -26.45
N GLY A 117 12.69 8.20 -25.54
CA GLY A 117 13.26 6.87 -25.77
C GLY A 117 12.60 6.16 -26.96
N GLU A 118 11.28 6.21 -27.07
CA GLU A 118 10.55 5.59 -28.18
C GLU A 118 10.77 6.33 -29.51
N ILE A 119 10.84 7.66 -29.50
CA ILE A 119 11.23 8.45 -30.68
C ILE A 119 12.62 8.02 -31.16
N ALA A 120 13.59 7.93 -30.25
CA ALA A 120 14.95 7.52 -30.58
C ALA A 120 14.99 6.10 -31.17
N ARG A 121 14.26 5.15 -30.56
CA ARG A 121 14.16 3.76 -31.03
C ARG A 121 13.61 3.68 -32.46
N ARG A 122 12.50 4.35 -32.75
CA ARG A 122 11.87 4.35 -34.08
C ARG A 122 12.71 5.05 -35.13
N ARG A 123 13.42 6.11 -34.76
CA ARG A 123 14.38 6.79 -35.65
C ARG A 123 15.54 5.88 -36.02
N ALA A 124 16.11 5.17 -35.05
CA ALA A 124 17.20 4.22 -35.31
C ALA A 124 16.76 3.10 -36.28
N GLN A 125 15.53 2.59 -36.12
CA GLN A 125 14.94 1.64 -37.07
C GLN A 125 14.82 2.25 -38.48
N ALA A 126 14.31 3.48 -38.59
CA ALA A 126 14.19 4.15 -39.88
C ALA A 126 15.56 4.37 -40.54
N ASP A 127 16.57 4.75 -39.76
CA ASP A 127 17.94 4.94 -40.26
C ASP A 127 18.55 3.65 -40.81
N GLN A 128 18.29 2.50 -40.16
CA GLN A 128 18.74 1.19 -40.64
C GLN A 128 18.11 0.78 -41.98
N VAL A 129 16.85 1.16 -42.24
CA VAL A 129 16.18 0.87 -43.53
C VAL A 129 16.59 1.88 -44.60
N ILE A 130 16.75 3.16 -44.23
CA ILE A 130 17.13 4.22 -45.16
C ILE A 130 18.54 4.02 -45.72
N ALA A 131 19.50 3.53 -44.91
CA ALA A 131 20.90 3.38 -45.32
C ALA A 131 21.07 2.57 -46.62
N PRO A 132 20.65 1.29 -46.73
CA PRO A 132 20.84 0.51 -47.95
C PRO A 132 20.04 1.05 -49.15
N LEU A 133 18.85 1.63 -48.91
CA LEU A 133 18.07 2.27 -49.96
C LEU A 133 18.75 3.53 -50.50
N GLN A 134 19.44 4.28 -49.62
CA GLN A 134 20.22 5.44 -50.02
C GLN A 134 21.47 5.01 -50.81
N ASP A 135 22.15 3.94 -50.38
CA ASP A 135 23.30 3.39 -51.11
C ASP A 135 22.90 2.99 -52.55
N ALA A 136 21.76 2.33 -52.74
CA ALA A 136 21.25 1.97 -54.07
C ALA A 136 20.96 3.21 -54.93
N VAL A 137 20.46 4.30 -54.33
CA VAL A 137 20.24 5.57 -55.05
C VAL A 137 21.57 6.23 -55.42
N ASP A 138 22.52 6.25 -54.50
CA ASP A 138 23.83 6.87 -54.70
C ASP A 138 24.67 6.13 -55.75
N LEU A 139 24.44 4.82 -55.92
CA LEU A 139 25.02 3.98 -56.96
C LEU A 139 24.24 3.99 -58.30
N GLU A 140 23.12 4.72 -58.38
CA GLU A 140 22.21 4.74 -59.52
C GLU A 140 21.58 3.35 -59.86
N GLU A 141 21.54 2.44 -58.87
CA GLU A 141 21.01 1.07 -58.99
C GLU A 141 19.58 0.92 -58.45
N ALA A 142 19.05 1.96 -57.80
CA ALA A 142 17.74 1.90 -57.15
C ALA A 142 16.59 1.70 -58.15
N SER A 143 15.75 0.70 -57.88
CA SER A 143 14.49 0.50 -58.56
C SER A 143 13.46 1.58 -58.20
N ALA A 144 12.40 1.72 -59.02
CA ALA A 144 11.29 2.62 -58.73
C ALA A 144 10.61 2.32 -57.37
N LEU A 145 10.53 1.04 -56.99
CA LEU A 145 9.97 0.61 -55.71
C LEU A 145 10.86 1.05 -54.54
N GLU A 146 12.18 0.89 -54.65
CA GLU A 146 13.13 1.31 -53.61
C GLU A 146 13.14 2.83 -53.44
N LEU A 147 12.99 3.60 -54.53
CA LEU A 147 12.86 5.05 -54.47
C LEU A 147 11.60 5.49 -53.72
N ASP A 148 10.47 4.83 -53.95
CA ASP A 148 9.23 5.15 -53.25
C ASP A 148 9.27 4.73 -51.78
N ASN A 149 9.86 3.56 -51.48
CA ASN A 149 10.13 3.13 -50.11
C ASN A 149 11.06 4.12 -49.38
N LEU A 150 12.14 4.55 -50.01
CA LEU A 150 13.06 5.54 -49.45
C LEU A 150 12.35 6.86 -49.12
N ARG A 151 11.45 7.32 -50.00
CA ARG A 151 10.63 8.52 -49.76
C ARG A 151 9.68 8.31 -48.57
N ALA A 152 9.04 7.15 -48.46
CA ALA A 152 8.15 6.83 -47.35
C ALA A 152 8.89 6.81 -46.01
N TRP A 153 10.05 6.15 -45.94
CA TRP A 153 10.88 6.09 -44.73
C TRP A 153 11.48 7.45 -44.35
N LYS A 154 11.89 8.28 -45.31
CA LYS A 154 12.34 9.66 -45.03
C LYS A 154 11.20 10.51 -44.46
N ARG A 155 9.98 10.42 -45.00
CA ARG A 155 8.80 11.12 -44.46
C ARG A 155 8.48 10.65 -43.04
N TYR A 156 8.52 9.34 -42.80
CA TYR A 156 8.33 8.75 -41.47
C TYR A 156 9.34 9.29 -40.46
N ARG A 157 10.64 9.27 -40.79
CA ARG A 157 11.71 9.81 -39.92
C ARG A 157 11.52 11.30 -39.62
N VAL A 158 11.09 12.09 -40.61
CA VAL A 158 10.76 13.52 -40.40
C VAL A 158 9.55 13.69 -39.49
N ALA A 159 8.51 12.87 -39.63
CA ALA A 159 7.36 12.90 -38.75
C ALA A 159 7.74 12.55 -37.30
N LEU A 160 8.61 11.55 -37.08
CA LEU A 160 9.14 11.23 -35.75
C LEU A 160 9.89 12.40 -35.10
N ASN A 161 10.65 13.18 -35.88
CA ASN A 161 11.37 14.35 -35.38
C ASN A 161 10.45 15.48 -34.94
N ARG A 162 9.22 15.52 -35.46
CA ARG A 162 8.20 16.54 -35.15
C ARG A 162 7.24 16.11 -34.04
N LEU A 163 7.36 14.88 -33.52
CA LEU A 163 6.55 14.41 -32.40
C LEU A 163 6.62 15.30 -31.16
N PRO A 164 7.80 15.85 -30.76
CA PRO A 164 7.88 16.79 -29.65
C PRO A 164 7.12 18.11 -29.88
N ASP A 165 6.80 18.45 -31.12
CA ASP A 165 6.05 19.65 -31.48
C ASP A 165 4.53 19.43 -31.47
N GLN A 166 4.05 18.20 -31.21
CA GLN A 166 2.61 17.91 -31.12
C GLN A 166 1.99 18.46 -29.84
N ASP A 167 0.75 18.95 -29.94
CA ASP A 167 -0.04 19.33 -28.79
C ASP A 167 -0.25 18.11 -27.86
N GLY A 168 0.07 18.28 -26.58
CA GLY A 168 -0.06 17.23 -25.58
C GLY A 168 1.20 16.39 -25.36
N PHE A 169 2.31 16.66 -26.06
CA PHE A 169 3.60 16.02 -25.74
C PHE A 169 4.05 16.34 -24.29
N PRO A 170 4.59 15.35 -23.55
CA PRO A 170 4.81 13.95 -23.89
C PRO A 170 3.65 13.00 -23.52
N GLU A 171 2.55 13.52 -22.97
CA GLU A 171 1.46 12.72 -22.40
C GLU A 171 0.54 12.10 -23.46
N THR A 172 0.28 12.83 -24.55
CA THR A 172 -0.57 12.40 -25.67
C THR A 172 0.22 12.54 -26.96
N LEU A 173 0.36 11.43 -27.70
CA LEU A 173 1.16 11.38 -28.93
C LEU A 173 0.47 10.57 -30.02
N GLU A 174 0.40 11.15 -31.21
CA GLU A 174 -0.03 10.47 -32.42
C GLU A 174 1.19 10.01 -33.21
N TRP A 175 1.52 8.72 -33.06
CA TRP A 175 2.67 8.13 -33.75
C TRP A 175 2.41 8.00 -35.25
N PRO A 176 3.36 8.37 -36.12
CA PRO A 176 3.23 8.11 -37.55
C PRO A 176 3.20 6.61 -37.81
N SER A 177 2.47 6.20 -38.85
CA SER A 177 2.45 4.80 -39.31
C SER A 177 3.79 4.39 -39.90
N VAL A 178 4.26 3.21 -39.53
CA VAL A 178 5.50 2.63 -40.07
C VAL A 178 5.27 2.25 -41.55
N PRO A 179 6.13 2.70 -42.48
CA PRO A 179 6.07 2.28 -43.88
C PRO A 179 6.30 0.77 -44.04
N GLN A 180 5.74 0.20 -45.11
CA GLN A 180 5.99 -1.20 -45.52
C GLN A 180 7.18 -1.29 -46.46
#